data_AF-A0A7Z6XH27-F1
#
_entry.id   AF-A0A7Z6XH27-F1
#
_cell.length_a   1.000
_cell.length_b   1.000
_cell.length_c   1.000
_cell.angle_alpha   90.00
_cell.angle_beta   90.00
_cell.angle_gamma   90.00
#
_symmetry.space_group_name_H-M   'P 1'
#
loop_
_entity.id
_entity.type
_entity.pdbx_description
1 polymer ?
#
loop_
_entity_poly.entity_id
_entity_poly.type
_entity_poly.pdbx_seq_one_letter_code
_entity_poly.pdbx_strand_id
1 'polypeptide(L)'
;MQYRVMASLNVGNLGEYLREQRNAAQLSLRQLADAAGVSNPYLSQIERGLRKPSAEVLQQVAKALRISAETLYVRAGILDEREREELETRAVILADPSINERQKNVLLQIYDSFRRENGFVPETDETDETDETDTADTADEADETPGADATPGADDALKADATEDDNPHS
;
A
#
# COMPACT_ATOMS: atom_id res chain seq x y z
N MET A 1 -28.76 -24.13 -20.94
CA MET A 1 -27.35 -24.53 -21.00
C MET A 1 -26.64 -23.59 -21.98
N GLN A 2 -25.88 -22.63 -21.46
CA GLN A 2 -24.90 -21.90 -22.28
C GLN A 2 -23.55 -22.06 -21.58
N TYR A 3 -22.71 -22.87 -22.22
CA TYR A 3 -21.31 -23.05 -21.86
C TYR A 3 -20.57 -21.76 -22.19
N ARG A 4 -20.24 -20.95 -21.17
CA ARG A 4 -19.20 -19.92 -21.30
C ARG A 4 -17.85 -20.62 -21.20
N VAL A 5 -17.43 -21.23 -22.31
CA VAL A 5 -16.04 -21.65 -22.47
C VAL A 5 -15.20 -20.38 -22.58
N MET A 6 -14.38 -20.18 -21.54
CA MET A 6 -13.06 -19.55 -21.55
C MET A 6 -12.84 -18.41 -22.56
N ALA A 7 -12.98 -17.19 -22.05
CA ALA A 7 -11.90 -16.23 -22.21
C ALA A 7 -11.06 -16.27 -20.94
N SER A 8 -10.31 -17.35 -20.74
CA SER A 8 -8.99 -17.22 -20.15
C SER A 8 -8.23 -16.36 -21.15
N LEU A 9 -8.43 -15.04 -21.10
CA LEU A 9 -7.57 -14.10 -21.79
C LEU A 9 -6.19 -14.46 -21.28
N ASN A 10 -5.39 -15.07 -22.15
CA ASN A 10 -4.07 -15.53 -21.81
C ASN A 10 -3.37 -14.30 -21.21
N VAL A 11 -3.18 -14.33 -19.89
CA VAL A 11 -2.40 -13.40 -19.09
C VAL A 11 -0.95 -13.61 -19.50
N GLY A 12 -0.65 -13.19 -20.72
CA GLY A 12 0.67 -13.06 -21.27
C GLY A 12 1.15 -11.66 -20.92
N ASN A 13 2.04 -11.40 -19.98
CA ASN A 13 2.60 -12.19 -18.90
C ASN A 13 3.27 -11.08 -18.08
N LEU A 14 2.67 -10.65 -16.96
CA LEU A 14 3.26 -9.61 -16.10
C LEU A 14 4.75 -9.89 -15.86
N GLY A 15 5.11 -11.16 -15.66
CA GLY A 15 6.47 -11.60 -15.47
C GLY A 15 7.38 -11.41 -16.70
N GLU A 16 6.93 -11.76 -17.91
CA GLU A 16 7.65 -11.49 -19.16
C GLU A 16 7.79 -9.99 -19.41
N TYR A 17 6.73 -9.22 -19.20
CA TYR A 17 6.80 -7.78 -19.35
C TYR A 17 7.80 -7.16 -18.38
N LEU A 18 7.77 -7.56 -17.10
CA LEU A 18 8.77 -7.11 -16.12
C LEU A 18 10.18 -7.51 -16.54
N ARG A 19 10.37 -8.73 -17.06
CA ARG A 19 11.65 -9.20 -17.58
C ARG A 19 12.13 -8.36 -18.78
N GLU A 20 11.24 -8.04 -19.71
CA GLU A 20 11.52 -7.18 -20.87
C GLU A 20 11.92 -5.77 -20.43
N GLN A 21 11.12 -5.14 -19.56
CA GLN A 21 11.42 -3.80 -19.04
C GLN A 21 12.73 -3.77 -18.26
N ARG A 22 13.00 -4.79 -17.44
CA ARG A 22 14.26 -4.93 -16.73
C ARG A 22 15.45 -5.04 -17.69
N ASN A 23 15.33 -5.83 -18.74
CA ASN A 23 16.38 -5.98 -19.75
C ASN A 23 16.59 -4.69 -20.57
N ALA A 24 15.50 -3.98 -20.90
CA ALA A 24 15.56 -2.68 -21.59
C ALA A 24 16.25 -1.62 -20.72
N ALA A 25 16.02 -1.66 -19.41
CA ALA A 25 16.72 -0.84 -18.42
C ALA A 25 18.16 -1.32 -18.12
N GLN A 26 18.62 -2.41 -18.75
CA GLN A 26 19.94 -3.03 -18.55
C GLN A 26 20.23 -3.40 -17.08
N LEU A 27 19.18 -3.74 -16.33
CA LEU A 27 19.29 -4.16 -14.94
C LEU A 27 19.37 -5.68 -14.84
N SER A 28 20.28 -6.17 -14.00
CA SER A 28 20.21 -7.55 -13.52
C SER A 28 19.01 -7.72 -12.59
N LEU A 29 18.55 -8.96 -12.42
CA LEU A 29 17.46 -9.28 -11.49
C LEU A 29 17.78 -8.81 -10.06
N ARG A 30 19.06 -8.88 -9.64
CA ARG A 30 19.50 -8.43 -8.31
C ARG A 30 19.41 -6.92 -8.18
N GLN A 31 19.86 -6.17 -9.18
CA GLN A 31 19.78 -4.71 -9.17
C GLN A 31 18.32 -4.22 -9.14
N LEU A 32 17.42 -4.84 -9.90
CA LEU A 32 16.00 -4.47 -9.84
C LEU A 32 15.39 -4.80 -8.47
N ALA A 33 15.69 -5.97 -7.92
CA ALA A 33 15.21 -6.36 -6.60
C ALA A 33 15.68 -5.37 -5.50
N ASP A 34 16.97 -5.03 -5.50
CA ASP A 34 17.57 -4.07 -4.57
C ASP A 34 16.93 -2.67 -4.74
N ALA A 35 16.74 -2.20 -5.97
CA ALA A 35 16.14 -0.90 -6.26
C ALA A 35 14.64 -0.82 -5.90
N ALA A 36 13.92 -1.93 -6.03
CA ALA A 36 12.51 -2.05 -5.66
C ALA A 36 12.31 -2.38 -4.17
N GLY A 37 13.37 -2.66 -3.40
CA GLY A 37 13.24 -3.03 -1.98
C GLY A 37 12.59 -4.40 -1.76
N VAL A 38 12.64 -5.30 -2.75
CA VAL A 38 12.07 -6.66 -2.66
C VAL A 38 13.15 -7.72 -2.71
N SER A 39 12.86 -8.92 -2.22
CA SER A 39 13.85 -10.01 -2.29
C SER A 39 14.04 -10.52 -3.72
N ASN A 40 15.29 -10.83 -4.08
CA ASN A 40 15.62 -11.39 -5.38
C ASN A 40 14.89 -12.71 -5.70
N PRO A 41 14.74 -13.68 -4.77
CA PRO A 41 13.96 -14.89 -5.01
C PRO A 41 12.49 -14.59 -5.30
N TYR A 42 11.89 -13.61 -4.63
CA TYR A 42 10.50 -13.22 -4.85
C TYR A 42 10.30 -12.58 -6.22
N LEU A 43 11.17 -11.63 -6.61
CA LEU A 43 11.13 -11.03 -7.95
C LEU A 43 11.33 -12.09 -9.06
N SER A 44 12.20 -13.07 -8.83
CA SER A 44 12.38 -14.22 -9.73
C SER A 44 11.09 -15.03 -9.91
N GLN A 45 10.31 -15.22 -8.84
CA GLN A 45 9.04 -15.93 -8.90
C GLN A 45 7.99 -15.12 -9.68
N ILE A 46 7.98 -13.80 -9.52
CA ILE A 46 7.09 -12.89 -10.26
C ILE A 46 7.42 -12.92 -11.77
N GLU A 47 8.71 -12.78 -12.16
CA GLU A 47 9.13 -12.81 -13.57
C GLU A 47 8.79 -14.15 -14.28
N ARG A 48 8.62 -15.22 -13.51
CA ARG A 48 8.24 -16.56 -14.02
C ARG A 48 6.74 -16.83 -13.93
N GLY A 49 5.95 -15.88 -13.42
CA GLY A 49 4.50 -16.05 -13.21
C GLY A 49 4.14 -17.05 -12.09
N LEU A 50 5.08 -17.40 -11.22
CA LEU A 50 4.87 -18.35 -10.11
C LEU A 50 4.25 -17.70 -8.87
N ARG A 51 4.29 -16.37 -8.79
CA ARG A 51 3.71 -15.57 -7.71
C ARG A 51 2.98 -14.37 -8.26
N LYS A 52 1.83 -14.06 -7.66
CA LYS A 52 1.11 -12.81 -7.86
C LYS A 52 1.66 -11.76 -6.89
N PRO A 53 2.17 -10.62 -7.37
CA PRO A 53 2.58 -9.52 -6.51
C PRO A 53 1.39 -8.73 -5.97
N SER A 54 1.58 -8.03 -4.85
CA SER A 54 0.62 -7.03 -4.36
C SER A 54 0.72 -5.71 -5.14
N ALA A 55 -0.28 -4.84 -5.00
CA ALA A 55 -0.25 -3.50 -5.60
C ALA A 55 0.98 -2.70 -5.12
N GLU A 56 1.30 -2.75 -3.83
CA GLU A 56 2.48 -2.09 -3.26
C GLU A 56 3.79 -2.55 -3.94
N VAL A 57 3.98 -3.86 -4.11
CA VAL A 57 5.16 -4.42 -4.79
C VAL A 57 5.22 -3.94 -6.24
N LEU A 58 4.08 -3.87 -6.93
CA LEU A 58 4.02 -3.34 -8.29
C LEU A 58 4.37 -1.86 -8.36
N GLN A 59 3.96 -1.03 -7.39
CA GLN A 59 4.37 0.37 -7.32
C GLN A 59 5.88 0.52 -7.14
N GLN A 60 6.47 -0.26 -6.22
CA GLN A 60 7.90 -0.26 -5.95
C GLN A 60 8.70 -0.65 -7.18
N VAL A 61 8.28 -1.71 -7.87
CA VAL A 61 8.91 -2.19 -9.12
C VAL A 61 8.72 -1.18 -10.26
N ALA A 62 7.54 -0.57 -10.41
CA ALA A 62 7.28 0.48 -11.39
C ALA A 62 8.19 1.70 -11.18
N LYS A 63 8.35 2.13 -9.92
CA LYS A 63 9.26 3.21 -9.53
C LYS A 63 10.71 2.89 -9.87
N ALA A 64 11.16 1.67 -9.57
CA ALA A 64 12.52 1.22 -9.87
C ALA A 64 12.80 1.16 -11.39
N LEU A 65 11.80 0.74 -12.18
CA LEU A 65 11.87 0.70 -13.66
C LEU A 65 11.56 2.04 -14.33
N ARG A 66 11.09 3.04 -13.57
CA ARG A 66 10.63 4.35 -14.07
C ARG A 66 9.53 4.24 -15.12
N ILE A 67 8.57 3.36 -14.88
CA ILE A 67 7.39 3.14 -15.73
C ILE A 67 6.10 3.39 -14.93
N SER A 68 4.97 3.50 -15.62
CA SER A 68 3.67 3.67 -14.95
C SER A 68 3.26 2.40 -14.19
N ALA A 69 2.89 2.55 -12.92
CA ALA A 69 2.34 1.46 -12.10
C ALA A 69 1.01 0.94 -12.65
N GLU A 70 0.20 1.81 -13.25
CA GLU A 70 -1.06 1.47 -13.91
C GLU A 70 -0.85 0.39 -15.00
N THR A 71 0.22 0.54 -15.80
CA THR A 71 0.57 -0.46 -16.82
C THR A 71 0.82 -1.83 -16.21
N LEU A 72 1.42 -1.88 -15.01
CA LEU A 72 1.64 -3.12 -14.29
C LEU A 72 0.36 -3.68 -13.68
N TYR A 73 -0.52 -2.85 -13.12
CA TYR A 73 -1.79 -3.29 -12.55
C TYR A 73 -2.69 -3.96 -13.58
N VAL A 74 -2.77 -3.36 -14.77
CA VAL A 74 -3.49 -3.93 -15.91
C VAL A 74 -2.93 -5.30 -16.26
N ARG A 75 -1.60 -5.41 -16.42
CA ARG A 75 -0.96 -6.67 -16.80
C ARG A 75 -1.02 -7.71 -15.69
N ALA A 76 -1.13 -7.27 -14.44
CA ALA A 76 -1.37 -8.12 -13.28
C ALA A 76 -2.83 -8.58 -13.15
N GLY A 77 -3.75 -7.97 -13.92
CA GLY A 77 -5.19 -8.17 -13.78
C GLY A 77 -5.72 -7.69 -12.43
N ILE A 78 -5.05 -6.69 -11.83
CA ILE A 78 -5.47 -6.02 -10.59
C ILE A 78 -6.40 -4.86 -10.91
N LEU A 79 -6.18 -4.18 -12.05
CA LEU A 79 -7.08 -3.14 -12.52
C LEU A 79 -8.18 -3.78 -13.36
N ASP A 80 -9.42 -3.69 -12.92
CA ASP A 80 -10.58 -4.18 -13.67
C ASP A 80 -10.82 -3.28 -14.91
N GLU A 81 -11.39 -3.84 -15.98
CA GLU A 81 -11.71 -3.09 -17.23
C GLU A 81 -12.53 -1.82 -16.95
N ARG A 82 -13.36 -1.85 -15.89
CA ARG A 82 -14.19 -0.73 -15.44
C ARG A 82 -13.40 0.42 -14.79
N GLU A 83 -12.29 0.12 -14.12
CA GLU A 83 -11.41 1.11 -13.49
C GLU A 83 -10.50 1.77 -14.53
N ARG A 84 -10.11 1.02 -15.56
CA ARG A 84 -9.49 1.58 -16.78
C ARG A 84 -10.41 2.59 -17.45
N GLU A 85 -11.64 2.18 -17.76
CA GLU A 85 -12.62 3.03 -18.45
C GLU A 85 -12.86 4.33 -17.66
N GLU A 86 -12.80 4.28 -16.33
CA GLU A 86 -12.83 5.46 -15.48
C GLU A 86 -11.66 6.42 -15.73
N LEU A 87 -10.42 5.92 -15.59
CA LEU A 87 -9.23 6.76 -15.70
C LEU A 87 -9.16 7.40 -17.09
N GLU A 88 -9.50 6.63 -18.13
CA GLU A 88 -9.58 7.12 -19.50
C GLU A 88 -10.65 8.22 -19.65
N THR A 89 -11.84 8.02 -19.07
CA THR A 89 -12.92 9.04 -19.13
C THR A 89 -12.53 10.34 -18.43
N ARG A 90 -11.95 10.26 -17.22
CA ARG A 90 -11.50 11.44 -16.47
C ARG A 90 -10.40 12.20 -17.24
N ALA A 91 -9.46 11.46 -17.85
CA ALA A 91 -8.40 12.04 -18.65
C ALA A 91 -8.93 12.80 -19.88
N VAL A 92 -9.95 12.25 -20.56
CA VAL A 92 -10.60 12.91 -21.71
C VAL A 92 -11.25 14.24 -21.30
N ILE A 93 -11.98 14.28 -20.18
CA ILE A 93 -12.61 15.51 -19.68
C ILE A 93 -11.56 16.58 -19.38
N LEU A 94 -10.43 16.20 -18.77
CA LEU A 94 -9.36 17.12 -18.41
C LEU A 94 -8.58 17.65 -19.62
N ALA A 95 -8.44 16.83 -20.67
CA ALA A 95 -7.70 17.17 -21.88
C ALA A 95 -8.47 18.06 -22.87
N ASP A 96 -9.79 18.22 -22.70
CA ASP A 96 -10.61 19.04 -23.60
C ASP A 96 -10.24 20.54 -23.48
N PRO A 97 -9.71 21.18 -24.54
CA PRO A 97 -9.30 22.59 -24.51
C PRO A 97 -10.49 23.56 -24.59
N SER A 98 -11.68 23.10 -24.95
CA SER A 98 -12.89 23.93 -25.04
C SER A 98 -13.58 24.15 -23.70
N ILE A 99 -13.17 23.40 -22.67
CA ILE A 99 -13.75 23.41 -21.33
C ILE A 99 -12.82 24.15 -20.37
N ASN A 100 -13.33 25.14 -19.64
CA ASN A 100 -12.52 25.83 -18.63
C ASN A 100 -12.40 25.02 -17.33
N GLU A 101 -11.45 25.39 -16.46
CA GLU A 101 -11.18 24.67 -15.21
C GLU A 101 -12.41 24.54 -14.30
N ARG A 102 -13.25 25.57 -14.20
CA ARG A 102 -14.48 25.50 -13.41
C ARG A 102 -15.45 24.46 -13.99
N GLN A 103 -15.62 24.43 -15.30
CA GLN A 103 -16.51 23.49 -15.99
C GLN A 103 -15.98 22.05 -15.89
N LYS A 104 -14.66 21.84 -16.00
CA LYS A 104 -14.03 20.52 -15.79
C LYS A 104 -14.32 20.00 -14.38
N ASN A 105 -14.12 20.83 -13.36
CA ASN A 105 -14.40 20.45 -11.97
C ASN A 105 -15.86 20.05 -11.75
N VAL A 106 -16.81 20.80 -12.32
CA VAL A 106 -18.24 20.47 -12.24
C VAL A 106 -18.57 19.15 -12.95
N LEU A 107 -18.01 18.93 -14.14
CA LEU A 107 -18.22 17.68 -14.88
C LEU A 107 -17.67 16.46 -14.12
N LEU A 108 -16.48 16.58 -13.54
CA LEU A 108 -15.89 15.53 -12.72
C LEU A 108 -16.71 15.26 -11.46
N GLN A 109 -17.20 16.31 -10.79
CA GLN A 109 -18.06 16.15 -9.61
C GLN A 109 -19.37 15.43 -9.95
N ILE A 110 -20.01 15.78 -11.06
CA ILE A 110 -21.25 15.12 -11.52
C ILE A 110 -20.94 13.66 -11.88
N TYR A 111 -19.87 13.42 -12.64
CA TYR A 111 -19.40 12.09 -12.99
C TYR A 111 -19.18 11.21 -11.75
N ASP A 112 -18.49 11.72 -10.73
CA ASP A 112 -18.24 11.01 -9.47
C ASP A 112 -19.53 10.72 -8.71
N SER A 113 -20.49 11.65 -8.71
CA SER A 113 -21.78 11.47 -8.04
C SER A 113 -22.59 10.31 -8.65
N PHE A 114 -22.71 10.25 -9.98
CA PHE A 114 -23.42 9.17 -10.66
C PHE A 114 -22.74 7.81 -10.46
N ARG A 115 -21.41 7.78 -10.31
CA ARG A 115 -20.70 6.53 -10.07
C ARG A 115 -20.90 6.02 -8.64
N ARG A 116 -20.86 6.91 -7.64
CA ARG A 116 -21.22 6.55 -6.26
C ARG A 116 -22.65 6.04 -6.15
N GLU A 117 -23.60 6.69 -6.84
CA GLU A 117 -25.00 6.25 -6.88
C GLU A 117 -25.16 4.85 -7.50
N ASN A 118 -24.35 4.53 -8.52
CA ASN A 118 -24.33 3.21 -9.16
C ASN A 118 -23.52 2.15 -8.39
N GLY A 119 -23.08 2.45 -7.16
CA GLY A 119 -22.40 1.50 -6.27
C GLY A 119 -20.88 1.40 -6.47
N PHE A 120 -20.25 2.41 -7.06
CA PHE A 120 -18.79 2.49 -7.16
C PHE A 120 -18.21 3.30 -6.00
N VAL A 121 -17.46 2.63 -5.12
CA VAL A 121 -16.66 3.26 -4.07
C VAL A 121 -15.22 3.27 -4.57
N PRO A 122 -14.62 4.43 -4.92
CA PRO A 122 -13.19 4.47 -5.21
C PRO A 122 -12.44 4.06 -3.94
N GLU A 123 -11.52 3.09 -4.03
CA GLU A 123 -10.57 2.75 -2.95
C GLU A 123 -9.52 3.87 -2.77
N THR A 124 -9.97 5.09 -2.52
CA THR A 124 -9.14 6.22 -2.15
C THR A 124 -9.85 6.98 -1.03
N ASP A 125 -9.92 6.37 0.15
CA ASP A 125 -10.10 7.04 1.46
C ASP A 125 -9.78 6.01 2.55
N GLU A 126 -8.52 5.57 2.64
CA GLU A 126 -7.91 5.10 3.88
C GLU A 126 -6.71 6.01 4.20
N THR A 127 -7.01 7.28 4.46
CA THR A 127 -6.11 8.16 5.22
C THR A 127 -6.92 8.84 6.31
N ASP A 128 -6.63 8.46 7.55
CA ASP A 128 -6.91 9.14 8.82
C ASP A 128 -8.36 9.60 9.09
N GLU A 129 -9.16 8.71 9.67
CA GLU A 129 -10.09 9.07 10.75
C GLU A 129 -10.12 7.94 11.80
N THR A 130 -9.09 7.88 12.66
CA THR A 130 -9.30 7.36 14.02
C THR A 130 -9.93 8.49 14.83
N ASP A 131 -11.25 8.66 14.70
CA ASP A 131 -12.01 9.44 15.68
C ASP A 131 -12.49 8.48 16.78
N GLU A 132 -11.91 8.68 17.95
CA GLU A 132 -12.18 7.96 19.19
C GLU A 132 -13.63 8.18 19.61
N THR A 133 -14.50 7.21 19.37
CA THR A 133 -15.74 7.09 20.15
C THR A 133 -15.47 6.20 21.36
N ASP A 134 -14.87 6.77 22.40
CA ASP A 134 -14.91 6.20 23.74
C ASP A 134 -16.23 6.62 24.40
N THR A 135 -17.15 5.68 24.50
CA THR A 135 -18.41 5.83 25.24
C THR A 135 -18.36 4.96 26.49
N ALA A 136 -18.74 5.60 27.61
CA ALA A 136 -18.89 5.12 28.98
C ALA A 136 -17.60 5.25 29.81
N ASP A 137 -17.60 5.93 30.95
CA ASP A 137 -18.48 5.60 32.06
C ASP A 137 -18.65 6.74 33.09
N THR A 138 -19.73 6.61 33.84
CA THR A 138 -20.38 7.52 34.77
C THR A 138 -19.54 8.19 35.87
N ALA A 139 -19.99 9.39 36.22
CA ALA A 139 -19.66 10.11 37.45
C ALA A 139 -20.03 9.31 38.71
N ASP A 140 -19.14 9.30 39.70
CA ASP A 140 -19.50 9.17 41.11
C ASP A 140 -18.54 9.99 41.99
N GLU A 141 -19.07 10.39 43.14
CA GLU A 141 -18.82 11.61 43.90
C GLU A 141 -17.45 11.73 44.61
N ALA A 142 -17.04 12.99 44.83
CA ALA A 142 -16.07 13.39 45.84
C ALA A 142 -16.79 13.66 47.17
N ASP A 143 -16.26 13.20 48.32
CA ASP A 143 -15.81 14.06 49.45
C ASP A 143 -15.21 13.27 50.65
N GLU A 144 -14.35 13.97 51.40
CA GLU A 144 -13.89 13.80 52.80
C GLU A 144 -12.76 12.81 53.20
N THR A 145 -11.58 13.40 53.42
CA THR A 145 -10.41 12.99 54.27
C THR A 145 -10.73 12.94 55.79
N PRO A 146 -9.80 12.69 56.77
CA PRO A 146 -8.36 12.31 56.76
C PRO A 146 -7.94 11.21 57.80
N GLY A 147 -6.69 10.70 57.74
CA GLY A 147 -6.10 10.04 58.93
C GLY A 147 -4.78 9.26 58.77
N ALA A 148 -3.68 9.94 59.14
CA ALA A 148 -2.57 9.44 59.96
C ALA A 148 -1.64 8.26 59.52
N ASP A 149 -0.35 8.62 59.39
CA ASP A 149 0.79 8.09 60.16
C ASP A 149 1.90 7.28 59.43
N ALA A 150 3.12 7.60 59.88
CA ALA A 150 4.40 6.90 59.81
C ALA A 150 5.31 7.01 58.55
N THR A 151 6.45 7.66 58.82
CA THR A 151 7.66 7.92 58.03
C THR A 151 8.61 6.68 57.90
N PRO A 152 9.85 6.78 57.37
CA PRO A 152 10.35 5.99 56.23
C PRO A 152 11.38 4.90 56.62
N GLY A 153 11.70 3.99 55.69
CA GLY A 153 12.74 2.97 55.85
C GLY A 153 13.53 2.77 54.56
N ALA A 154 14.85 2.86 54.70
CA ALA A 154 15.85 2.82 53.65
C ALA A 154 16.29 1.38 53.29
N ASP A 155 17.24 1.33 52.36
CA ASP A 155 18.31 0.34 52.23
C ASP A 155 18.10 -0.86 51.27
N ASP A 156 18.92 -0.78 50.20
CA ASP A 156 19.96 -1.76 49.89
C ASP A 156 19.58 -3.06 49.16
N ALA A 157 20.07 -3.19 47.92
CA ALA A 157 21.04 -4.23 47.57
C ALA A 157 21.26 -4.33 46.05
N LEU A 158 22.50 -4.03 45.65
CA LEU A 158 23.12 -4.53 44.44
C LEU A 158 23.16 -6.07 44.42
N LYS A 159 23.06 -6.68 43.23
CA LYS A 159 24.09 -7.57 42.64
C LYS A 159 23.62 -8.29 41.38
N ALA A 160 24.50 -8.29 40.38
CA ALA A 160 24.89 -9.38 39.46
C ALA A 160 25.28 -8.75 38.12
N ASP A 161 26.30 -9.16 37.38
CA ASP A 161 27.44 -10.07 37.57
C ASP A 161 28.24 -9.83 36.27
N ALA A 162 29.48 -9.39 36.37
CA ALA A 162 30.34 -9.15 35.22
C ALA A 162 31.58 -10.02 35.40
N THR A 163 31.58 -11.15 34.70
CA THR A 163 32.73 -12.03 34.57
C THR A 163 33.60 -11.56 33.41
N GLU A 164 34.90 -11.49 33.68
CA GLU A 164 36.05 -11.52 32.76
C GLU A 164 35.80 -12.49 31.58
N ASP A 165 36.37 -12.32 30.40
CA ASP A 165 37.81 -12.37 30.11
C ASP A 165 37.92 -12.24 28.58
N ASP A 166 38.85 -11.45 28.04
CA ASP A 166 39.80 -11.93 27.02
C ASP A 166 40.71 -10.77 26.56
N ASN A 167 41.95 -10.83 27.01
CA ASN A 167 43.07 -10.06 26.51
C ASN A 167 43.97 -11.02 25.72
N PRO A 168 44.29 -10.72 24.45
CA PRO A 168 45.51 -11.26 23.88
C PRO A 168 46.46 -10.15 23.44
N HIS A 169 47.58 -10.07 24.16
CA HIS A 169 48.85 -9.60 23.62
C HIS A 169 49.52 -10.73 22.84
N SER A 170 49.86 -10.48 21.57
CA SER A 170 51.20 -10.64 20.97
C SER A 170 51.19 -10.18 19.52
#